data_AF-A0A1J5PVE2-F1
#
_entry.id   AF-A0A1J5PVE2-F1
#
_cell.length_a   1.000
_cell.length_b   1.000
_cell.length_c   1.000
_cell.angle_alpha   90.00
_cell.angle_beta   90.00
_cell.angle_gamma   90.00
#
_symmetry.space_group_name_H-M   'P 1'
#
loop_
_entity.id
_entity.type
_entity.pdbx_description
1 polymer ?
#
loop_
_entity_poly.entity_id
_entity_poly.type
_entity_poly.pdbx_seq_one_letter_code
_entity_poly.pdbx_strand_id
1 'polypeptide(L)'
;MWLAAHALGAPPDSEPTIRAAGCAAGLAAWLRATPALTALGRHPLPDRTEPAIAALATEALSTLATARQNRGRVPKSALPALLTGWQTTPLLRLAATEPARVAQGALQLSEFTRRRILATRGMTGRW
;
A
#
# COMPACT_ATOMS: atom_id res chain seq x y z
N MET A 1 6.49 4.04 -8.08
CA MET A 1 6.23 2.66 -8.54
C MET A 1 6.17 2.57 -10.06
N TRP A 2 5.34 3.38 -10.74
CA TRP A 2 5.30 3.40 -12.22
C TRP A 2 6.66 3.60 -12.89
N LEU A 3 7.42 4.62 -12.50
CA LEU A 3 8.74 4.90 -13.08
C LEU A 3 9.69 3.68 -13.02
N ALA A 4 9.71 2.97 -11.88
CA ALA A 4 10.51 1.77 -11.72
C ALA A 4 10.01 0.62 -12.62
N ALA A 5 8.69 0.44 -12.72
CA ALA A 5 8.11 -0.57 -13.60
C ALA A 5 8.37 -0.26 -15.09
N HIS A 6 8.29 1.01 -15.48
CA HIS A 6 8.62 1.47 -16.83
C HIS A 6 10.09 1.21 -17.17
N ALA A 7 11.01 1.49 -16.25
CA ALA A 7 12.43 1.14 -16.40
C ALA A 7 12.69 -0.38 -16.54
N LEU A 8 11.77 -1.21 -16.05
CA LEU A 8 11.79 -2.67 -16.19
C LEU A 8 10.99 -3.19 -17.41
N GLY A 9 10.59 -2.29 -18.32
CA GLY A 9 9.90 -2.63 -19.56
C GLY A 9 8.39 -2.83 -19.43
N ALA A 10 7.74 -2.22 -18.42
CA ALA A 10 6.27 -2.19 -18.39
C ALA A 10 5.72 -1.35 -19.55
N PRO A 11 4.80 -1.89 -20.38
CA PRO A 11 4.16 -1.11 -21.44
C PRO A 11 3.20 -0.07 -20.84
N PRO A 12 2.86 1.00 -21.59
CA PRO A 12 1.92 2.03 -21.16
C PRO A 12 0.57 1.48 -20.68
N ASP A 13 0.07 0.39 -21.29
CA ASP A 13 -1.18 -0.26 -20.91
C ASP A 13 -1.19 -0.82 -19.46
N SER A 14 -0.02 -1.08 -18.89
CA SER A 14 0.14 -1.50 -17.49
C SER A 14 0.06 -0.33 -16.51
N GLU A 15 0.22 0.92 -16.98
CA GLU A 15 0.34 2.11 -16.13
C GLU A 15 -0.81 2.29 -15.15
N PRO A 16 -2.09 2.18 -15.55
CA PRO A 16 -3.21 2.37 -14.62
C PRO A 16 -3.17 1.37 -13.47
N THR A 17 -2.83 0.11 -13.77
CA THR A 17 -2.75 -0.97 -12.78
C THR A 17 -1.60 -0.73 -11.79
N ILE A 18 -0.43 -0.34 -12.30
CA ILE A 18 0.75 -0.09 -11.47
C ILE A 18 0.59 1.19 -10.64
N ARG A 19 -0.04 2.23 -11.19
CA ARG A 19 -0.34 3.45 -10.44
C ARG A 19 -1.35 3.19 -9.34
N ALA A 20 -2.43 2.46 -9.61
CA ALA A 20 -3.41 2.08 -8.59
C ALA A 20 -2.74 1.33 -7.41
N ALA A 21 -1.88 0.36 -7.72
CA ALA A 21 -1.10 -0.37 -6.72
C ALA A 21 -0.13 0.55 -5.94
N GLY A 22 0.55 1.44 -6.66
CA GLY A 22 1.50 2.40 -6.10
C GLY A 22 0.83 3.44 -5.20
N CYS A 23 -0.34 3.95 -5.58
CA CYS A 23 -1.13 4.88 -4.77
C CYS A 23 -1.60 4.23 -3.47
N ALA A 24 -2.12 2.99 -3.53
CA ALA A 24 -2.50 2.26 -2.32
C ALA A 24 -1.30 2.02 -1.39
N ALA A 25 -0.14 1.66 -1.95
CA ALA A 25 1.10 1.49 -1.18
C ALA A 25 1.59 2.81 -0.58
N GLY A 26 1.50 3.90 -1.33
CA GLY A 26 1.79 5.25 -0.87
C GLY A 26 0.89 5.66 0.30
N LEU A 27 -0.42 5.42 0.21
CA LEU A 27 -1.35 5.71 1.30
C LEU A 27 -1.02 4.91 2.56
N ALA A 28 -0.73 3.61 2.44
CA ALA A 28 -0.35 2.80 3.59
C ALA A 28 0.92 3.34 4.29
N ALA A 29 1.93 3.73 3.51
CA ALA A 29 3.15 4.34 4.04
C ALA A 29 2.88 5.72 4.66
N TRP A 30 2.02 6.52 4.04
CA TRP A 30 1.64 7.84 4.52
C TRP A 30 0.90 7.79 5.85
N LEU A 31 -0.11 6.90 5.97
CA LEU A 31 -0.82 6.65 7.23
C LEU A 31 0.13 6.21 8.34
N ARG A 32 1.10 5.33 8.02
CA ARG A 32 2.12 4.92 8.99
C ARG A 32 3.03 6.08 9.42
N ALA A 33 3.30 7.03 8.52
CA ALA A 33 4.14 8.19 8.78
C ALA A 33 3.40 9.34 9.49
N THR A 34 2.07 9.31 9.56
CA THR A 34 1.22 10.36 10.16
C THR A 34 1.71 10.85 11.53
N PRO A 35 2.04 9.99 12.52
CA PRO A 35 2.51 10.46 13.83
C PRO A 35 3.87 11.18 13.74
N ALA A 36 4.80 10.64 12.96
CA ALA A 36 6.12 11.25 12.78
C ALA A 36 6.01 12.61 12.07
N LEU A 37 5.16 12.71 11.05
CA LEU A 37 4.89 13.98 10.36
C LEU A 37 4.20 14.99 11.30
N THR A 38 3.28 14.53 12.14
CA THR A 38 2.61 15.38 13.14
C THR A 38 3.59 15.90 14.18
N ALA A 39 4.52 15.06 14.67
CA ALA A 39 5.57 15.45 15.60
C ALA A 39 6.52 16.51 15.01
N LEU A 40 6.67 16.53 13.68
CA LEU A 40 7.41 17.57 12.94
C LEU A 40 6.57 18.83 12.65
N GLY A 41 5.39 18.98 13.26
CA GLY A 41 4.50 20.13 13.05
C GLY A 41 3.81 20.13 11.68
N ARG A 42 3.74 18.99 10.98
CA ARG A 42 3.01 18.87 9.71
C ARG A 42 1.57 18.43 9.95
N HIS A 43 0.70 18.74 8.98
CA HIS A 43 -0.70 18.32 8.96
C HIS A 43 -0.90 17.31 7.81
N PRO A 44 -0.51 16.04 7.99
CA PRO A 44 -0.51 15.05 6.92
C PRO A 44 -1.92 14.67 6.46
N LEU A 45 -2.95 14.72 7.31
CA LEU A 45 -4.30 14.31 6.93
C LEU A 45 -5.23 15.53 6.92
N PRO A 46 -6.04 15.73 5.86
CA PRO A 46 -7.06 16.78 5.85
C PRO A 46 -8.10 16.59 6.95
N ASP A 47 -8.52 15.35 7.16
CA ASP A 47 -9.41 14.94 8.24
C ASP A 47 -8.74 13.82 9.05
N ARG A 48 -8.62 14.04 10.36
CA ARG A 48 -7.94 13.14 11.31
C ARG A 48 -8.91 12.27 12.10
N THR A 49 -10.20 12.37 11.83
CA THR A 49 -11.22 11.57 12.49
C THR A 49 -11.08 10.10 12.10
N GLU A 50 -11.41 9.22 13.04
CA GLU A 50 -11.36 7.78 12.81
C GLU A 50 -12.20 7.31 11.61
N PRO A 51 -13.44 7.80 11.40
CA PRO A 51 -14.23 7.46 10.21
C PRO A 51 -13.57 7.87 8.89
N ALA A 52 -12.95 9.06 8.82
CA ALA A 52 -12.28 9.53 7.61
C ALA A 52 -11.04 8.68 7.28
N ILE A 53 -10.25 8.30 8.29
CA ILE A 53 -9.11 7.40 8.13
C ILE A 53 -9.58 6.02 7.64
N ALA A 54 -10.65 5.49 8.23
CA ALA A 54 -11.19 4.18 7.84
C ALA A 54 -11.74 4.20 6.40
N ALA A 55 -12.41 5.29 6.01
CA ALA A 55 -12.91 5.49 4.66
C ALA A 55 -11.77 5.52 3.63
N LEU A 56 -10.73 6.33 3.88
CA LEU A 56 -9.54 6.40 3.02
C LEU A 56 -8.86 5.04 2.86
N ALA A 57 -8.69 4.30 3.96
CA ALA A 57 -8.07 2.98 3.94
C ALA A 57 -8.92 1.96 3.15
N THR A 58 -10.23 2.02 3.29
CA THR A 58 -11.19 1.15 2.58
C THR A 58 -11.20 1.45 1.08
N GLU A 59 -11.19 2.72 0.69
CA GLU A 59 -11.10 3.14 -0.71
C GLU A 59 -9.82 2.61 -1.37
N ALA A 60 -8.66 2.79 -0.72
CA ALA A 60 -7.40 2.28 -1.23
C ALA A 60 -7.34 0.74 -1.30
N LEU A 61 -8.02 0.03 -0.38
CA LEU A 61 -8.17 -1.43 -0.47
C LEU A 61 -8.98 -1.83 -1.71
N SER A 62 -10.06 -1.10 -2.01
CA SER A 62 -10.87 -1.30 -3.21
C SER A 62 -10.05 -1.06 -4.48
N THR A 63 -9.33 0.07 -4.56
CA THR A 63 -8.42 0.40 -5.68
C THR A 63 -7.36 -0.68 -5.87
N LEU A 64 -6.74 -1.16 -4.79
CA LEU A 64 -5.74 -2.23 -4.85
C LEU A 64 -6.34 -3.57 -5.27
N ALA A 65 -7.57 -3.88 -4.86
CA ALA A 65 -8.27 -5.09 -5.28
C ALA A 65 -8.51 -5.08 -6.80
N THR A 66 -8.99 -3.95 -7.35
CA THR A 66 -9.17 -3.76 -8.79
C THR A 66 -7.83 -3.86 -9.54
N ALA A 67 -6.75 -3.29 -9.01
CA ALA A 67 -5.42 -3.43 -9.59
C ALA A 67 -4.97 -4.90 -9.65
N ARG A 68 -5.24 -5.68 -8.58
CA ARG A 68 -4.91 -7.11 -8.55
C ARG A 68 -5.75 -7.97 -9.47
N GLN A 69 -7.01 -7.61 -9.71
CA GLN A 69 -7.83 -8.27 -10.74
C GLN A 69 -7.20 -8.06 -12.13
N ASN A 70 -6.61 -6.88 -12.36
CA ASN A 70 -5.92 -6.53 -13.60
C ASN A 70 -4.43 -6.92 -13.65
N ARG A 71 -3.93 -7.73 -12.69
CA ARG A 71 -2.51 -8.11 -12.63
C ARG A 71 -1.96 -8.76 -13.90
N GLY A 72 -2.82 -9.39 -14.71
CA GLY A 72 -2.44 -9.97 -16.00
C GLY A 72 -1.95 -8.94 -17.02
N ARG A 73 -2.29 -7.67 -16.82
CA ARG A 73 -1.79 -6.55 -17.63
C ARG A 73 -0.37 -6.12 -17.27
N VAL A 74 0.21 -6.63 -16.18
CA VAL A 74 1.57 -6.28 -15.74
C VAL A 74 2.55 -7.38 -16.17
N PRO A 75 3.57 -7.06 -16.99
CA PRO A 75 4.54 -8.07 -17.41
C PRO A 75 5.37 -8.57 -16.24
N LYS A 76 5.86 -9.81 -16.34
CA LYS A 76 6.67 -10.44 -15.29
C LYS A 76 7.93 -9.63 -14.94
N SER A 77 8.55 -8.98 -15.93
CA SER A 77 9.73 -8.13 -15.74
C SER A 77 9.48 -6.94 -14.80
N ALA A 78 8.24 -6.43 -14.73
CA ALA A 78 7.87 -5.29 -13.92
C ALA A 78 7.43 -5.64 -12.50
N LEU A 79 7.16 -6.92 -12.19
CA LEU A 79 6.71 -7.37 -10.87
C LEU A 79 7.62 -6.95 -9.70
N PRO A 80 8.97 -6.95 -9.83
CA PRO A 80 9.85 -6.50 -8.75
C PRO A 80 9.57 -5.07 -8.29
N ALA A 81 9.15 -4.17 -9.19
CA ALA A 81 8.80 -2.80 -8.82
C ALA A 81 7.58 -2.73 -7.90
N LEU A 82 6.67 -3.72 -7.94
CA LEU A 82 5.47 -3.75 -7.11
C LEU A 82 5.70 -4.44 -5.75
N LEU A 83 6.79 -5.19 -5.60
CA LEU A 83 7.11 -5.88 -4.35
C LEU A 83 7.38 -4.92 -3.19
N THR A 84 7.66 -3.65 -3.44
CA THR A 84 7.78 -2.64 -2.37
C THR A 84 6.46 -2.43 -1.61
N GLY A 85 5.33 -2.75 -2.23
CA GLY A 85 3.98 -2.68 -1.66
C GLY A 85 3.52 -3.94 -0.92
N TRP A 86 4.43 -4.84 -0.56
CA TRP A 86 4.06 -6.16 0.00
C TRP A 86 3.28 -6.08 1.34
N GLN A 87 3.47 -5.00 2.12
CA GLN A 87 2.75 -4.76 3.39
C GLN A 87 1.43 -3.99 3.19
N THR A 88 1.12 -3.51 1.99
CA THR A 88 0.04 -2.53 1.77
C THR A 88 -1.31 -3.04 2.26
N THR A 89 -1.71 -4.25 1.86
CA THR A 89 -3.03 -4.80 2.23
C THR A 89 -3.24 -4.97 3.73
N PRO A 90 -2.37 -5.66 4.48
CA PRO A 90 -2.57 -5.81 5.91
C PRO A 90 -2.48 -4.47 6.66
N LEU A 91 -1.65 -3.52 6.22
CA LEU A 91 -1.61 -2.18 6.83
C LEU A 91 -2.89 -1.40 6.58
N LEU A 92 -3.41 -1.37 5.35
CA LEU A 92 -4.68 -0.70 5.05
C LEU A 92 -5.86 -1.38 5.75
N ARG A 93 -5.88 -2.71 5.87
CA ARG A 93 -6.90 -3.41 6.64
C ARG A 93 -6.86 -2.99 8.11
N LEU A 94 -5.67 -2.94 8.70
CA LEU A 94 -5.49 -2.48 10.08
C LEU A 94 -5.95 -1.03 10.27
N ALA A 95 -5.65 -0.15 9.31
CA ALA A 95 -6.12 1.24 9.36
C ALA A 95 -7.65 1.37 9.19
N ALA A 96 -8.27 0.48 8.40
CA ALA A 96 -9.72 0.45 8.22
C ALA A 96 -10.46 -0.10 9.46
N THR A 97 -9.89 -1.11 10.13
CA THR A 97 -10.53 -1.75 11.30
C THR A 97 -10.20 -1.05 12.61
N GLU A 98 -9.00 -0.51 12.74
CA GLU A 98 -8.49 0.12 13.97
C GLU A 98 -7.83 1.49 13.64
N PRO A 99 -8.61 2.47 13.16
CA PRO A 99 -8.09 3.77 12.69
C PRO A 99 -7.33 4.54 13.78
N ALA A 100 -7.70 4.37 15.06
CA ALA A 100 -6.98 4.97 16.19
C ALA A 100 -5.47 4.66 16.20
N ARG A 101 -5.05 3.50 15.67
CA ARG A 101 -3.63 3.11 15.57
C ARG A 101 -2.80 4.03 14.69
N VAL A 102 -3.43 4.70 13.71
CA VAL A 102 -2.77 5.68 12.84
C VAL A 102 -2.30 6.88 13.65
N ALA A 103 -3.17 7.42 14.50
CA ALA A 103 -2.82 8.55 15.36
C ALA A 103 -1.82 8.16 16.46
N GLN A 104 -1.94 6.96 17.00
CA GLN A 104 -1.07 6.42 18.07
C GLN A 104 0.31 5.97 17.56
N GLY A 105 0.54 5.91 16.24
CA GLY A 105 1.77 5.37 15.67
C GLY A 105 1.94 3.86 15.85
N ALA A 106 0.83 3.16 16.09
CA ALA A 106 0.78 1.71 16.25
C ALA A 106 0.40 0.97 14.95
N LEU A 107 0.39 1.65 13.80
CA LEU A 107 0.10 1.05 12.49
C LEU A 107 1.30 0.24 11.96
N GLN A 108 1.57 -0.89 12.61
CA GLN A 108 2.65 -1.80 12.26
C GLN A 108 2.19 -3.26 12.33
N LEU A 109 2.83 -4.10 11.52
CA LEU A 109 2.59 -5.54 11.52
C LEU A 109 3.56 -6.23 12.48
N SER A 110 3.09 -7.29 13.13
CA SER A 110 3.95 -8.18 13.91
C SER A 110 5.07 -8.77 13.03
N GLU A 111 6.22 -9.02 13.64
CA GLU A 111 7.39 -9.60 12.96
C GLU A 111 7.04 -10.95 12.30
N PHE A 112 6.25 -11.78 12.99
CA PHE A 112 5.76 -13.05 12.44
C PHE A 112 4.95 -12.85 11.15
N THR A 113 3.99 -11.90 11.16
CA THR A 113 3.18 -11.59 9.97
C THR A 113 4.04 -11.05 8.83
N ARG A 114 5.01 -10.18 9.16
CA ARG A 114 5.98 -9.61 8.23
C ARG A 114 6.75 -10.73 7.49
N ARG A 115 7.36 -11.65 8.24
CA ARG A 115 8.12 -12.78 7.68
C ARG A 115 7.25 -13.72 6.84
N ARG A 116 6.06 -14.07 7.34
CA ARG A 116 5.11 -14.96 6.64
C ARG A 116 4.70 -14.40 5.28
N ILE A 117 4.39 -13.10 5.22
CA ILE A 117 4.01 -12.49 3.95
C ILE A 117 5.22 -12.47 3.01
N LEU A 118 6.40 -12.02 3.46
CA LEU A 118 7.60 -12.02 2.62
C LEU A 118 7.90 -13.41 2.02
N ALA A 119 7.87 -14.47 2.84
CA ALA A 119 8.06 -15.83 2.36
C ALA A 119 7.02 -16.20 1.29
N THR A 120 5.74 -15.87 1.52
CA THR A 120 4.66 -16.14 0.56
C THR A 120 4.85 -15.37 -0.75
N ARG A 121 5.31 -14.12 -0.69
CA ARG A 121 5.56 -13.27 -1.87
C ARG A 121 6.77 -13.77 -2.66
N GLY A 122 7.82 -14.22 -1.97
CA GLY A 122 8.98 -14.88 -2.60
C GLY A 122 8.61 -16.19 -3.31
N MET A 123 7.74 -17.01 -2.71
CA MET A 123 7.30 -18.28 -3.31
C MET A 123 6.31 -18.11 -4.47
N THR A 124 5.39 -17.14 -4.39
CA THR A 124 4.29 -17.02 -5.36
C THR A 124 4.54 -16.00 -6.47
N GLY A 125 5.52 -15.11 -6.31
CA GLY A 125 5.77 -13.98 -7.22
C GLY A 125 4.60 -12.97 -7.30
N ARG A 126 3.59 -13.08 -6.42
CA ARG A 126 2.42 -12.20 -6.40
C ARG A 126 2.73 -10.94 -5.60
N TRP A 127 2.19 -9.79 -6.01
CA TRP A 127 2.19 -8.53 -5.22
C TRP A 127 0.78 -8.20 -4.66
#